data_AF-A0A9D6TW11-F1
#
_entry.id   AF-A0A9D6TW11-F1
#
_cell.length_a   1.000
_cell.length_b   1.000
_cell.length_c   1.000
_cell.angle_alpha   90.00
_cell.angle_beta   90.00
_cell.angle_gamma   90.00
#
_symmetry.space_group_name_H-M   'P 1'
#
loop_
_entity.id
_entity.type
_entity.pdbx_description
1 polymer ?
#
loop_
_entity_poly.entity_id
_entity_poly.type
_entity_poly.pdbx_seq_one_letter_code
_entity_poly.pdbx_strand_id
1 'polypeptide(L)'
;MADRASVRRRIADLFEKRLHLTVPSEETDLFTSGVMDSLMFVDLLVRLEEEFGIRTTVEDLEIERFRSIARIAEFMLSGNGSDAGAGC
;
A
#
# COMPACT_ATOMS: atom_id res chain seq x y z
N MET A 1 -15.54 9.52 -7.28
CA MET A 1 -14.99 9.67 -5.92
C MET A 1 -14.61 8.28 -5.46
N ALA A 2 -13.33 8.01 -5.23
CA ALA A 2 -12.91 6.71 -4.73
C ALA A 2 -13.41 6.59 -3.28
N ASP A 3 -14.33 5.66 -3.03
CA ASP A 3 -14.81 5.38 -1.69
C ASP A 3 -13.70 4.68 -0.89
N ARG A 4 -13.48 5.09 0.36
CA ARG A 4 -12.43 4.51 1.23
C ARG A 4 -12.57 3.00 1.36
N ALA A 5 -13.79 2.47 1.42
CA ALA A 5 -14.03 1.03 1.49
C ALA A 5 -13.64 0.33 0.18
N SER A 6 -13.83 0.98 -0.97
CA SER A 6 -13.42 0.44 -2.27
C SER A 6 -11.89 0.33 -2.39
N VAL A 7 -11.16 1.36 -1.97
CA VAL A 7 -9.67 1.35 -1.97
C VAL A 7 -9.14 0.25 -1.06
N ARG A 8 -9.65 0.16 0.18
CA ARG A 8 -9.25 -0.89 1.14
C ARG A 8 -9.49 -2.29 0.59
N ARG A 9 -10.62 -2.51 -0.07
CA ARG A 9 -10.95 -3.80 -0.68
C ARG A 9 -10.01 -4.14 -1.84
N ARG A 10 -9.63 -3.17 -2.69
CA ARG A 10 -8.64 -3.39 -3.75
C ARG A 10 -7.26 -3.72 -3.19
N ILE A 11 -6.85 -3.04 -2.12
CA ILE A 11 -5.58 -3.35 -1.45
C ILE A 11 -5.62 -4.75 -0.85
N ALA A 12 -6.70 -5.12 -0.15
CA ALA A 12 -6.84 -6.48 0.40
C ALA A 12 -6.78 -7.56 -0.71
N ASP A 13 -7.47 -7.33 -1.82
CA ASP A 13 -7.46 -8.22 -2.99
C ASP A 13 -6.05 -8.33 -3.62
N LEU A 14 -5.29 -7.23 -3.65
CA LEU A 14 -3.89 -7.21 -4.11
C LEU A 14 -2.99 -8.07 -3.21
N PHE A 15 -3.14 -7.96 -1.89
CA PHE A 15 -2.38 -8.77 -0.94
C PHE A 15 -2.67 -10.25 -1.13
N GLU A 16 -3.93 -10.64 -1.28
CA GLU A 16 -4.31 -12.04 -1.43
C GLU A 16 -3.92 -12.60 -2.81
N LYS A 17 -4.11 -11.85 -3.90
CA LYS A 17 -3.88 -12.33 -5.27
C LYS A 17 -2.46 -12.16 -5.78
N ARG A 18 -1.75 -11.12 -5.36
CA ARG A 18 -0.38 -10.83 -5.84
C ARG A 18 0.67 -11.31 -4.86
N LEU A 19 0.44 -11.07 -3.56
CA LEU A 19 1.39 -11.40 -2.51
C LEU A 19 1.08 -12.74 -1.82
N HIS A 20 -0.10 -13.33 -2.06
CA HIS A 20 -0.58 -14.54 -1.38
C HIS A 20 -0.58 -14.40 0.15
N LEU A 21 -0.83 -13.18 0.64
CA LEU A 21 -0.85 -12.85 2.05
C LEU A 21 -2.27 -12.87 2.59
N THR A 22 -2.47 -13.58 3.70
CA THR A 22 -3.73 -13.56 4.44
C THR A 22 -3.63 -12.52 5.54
N VAL A 23 -4.29 -11.38 5.36
CA VAL A 23 -4.32 -10.32 6.36
C VAL A 23 -5.56 -10.51 7.24
N PRO A 24 -5.42 -10.74 8.56
CA PRO A 24 -6.57 -11.05 9.42
C PRO A 24 -7.47 -9.83 9.65
N SER A 25 -6.92 -8.61 9.63
CA SER A 25 -7.70 -7.38 9.64
C SER A 25 -6.96 -6.24 8.97
N GLU A 26 -7.71 -5.33 8.38
CA GLU A 26 -7.23 -4.12 7.69
C GLU A 26 -6.46 -3.15 8.62
N GLU A 27 -6.66 -3.25 9.92
CA GLU A 27 -5.93 -2.48 10.95
C GLU A 27 -4.73 -3.25 11.53
N THR A 28 -4.59 -4.53 11.21
CA THR A 28 -3.49 -5.36 11.71
C THR A 28 -2.16 -4.80 11.22
N ASP A 29 -1.21 -4.70 12.14
CA ASP A 29 0.16 -4.36 11.83
C ASP A 29 0.84 -5.54 11.13
N LEU A 30 1.10 -5.39 9.84
CA LEU A 30 1.60 -6.46 8.96
C LEU A 30 3.02 -6.89 9.34
N PHE A 31 3.86 -5.96 9.81
CA PHE A 31 5.24 -6.24 10.21
C PHE A 31 5.29 -6.95 11.57
N THR A 32 4.52 -6.45 12.54
CA THR A 32 4.46 -6.99 13.90
C THR A 32 3.75 -8.34 13.93
N SER A 33 2.74 -8.54 13.08
CA SER A 33 2.07 -9.84 12.92
C SER A 33 2.92 -10.88 12.16
N GLY A 34 4.04 -10.47 11.55
CA GLY A 34 4.89 -11.35 10.74
C GLY A 34 4.28 -11.71 9.38
N VAL A 35 3.23 -11.00 8.95
CA VAL A 35 2.62 -11.14 7.62
C VAL A 35 3.48 -10.43 6.56
N MET A 36 4.24 -9.41 6.96
CA MET A 36 5.11 -8.62 6.08
C MET A 36 6.55 -8.60 6.59
N ASP A 37 7.46 -9.04 5.74
CA ASP A 37 8.90 -8.87 5.93
C ASP A 37 9.44 -7.66 5.17
N SER A 38 10.66 -7.23 5.51
CA SER A 38 11.34 -6.10 4.85
C SER A 38 11.48 -6.29 3.33
N LEU A 39 11.69 -7.52 2.86
CA LEU A 39 11.75 -7.85 1.42
C LEU A 39 10.37 -7.80 0.76
N MET A 40 9.33 -8.32 1.44
CA MET A 40 7.96 -8.28 0.94
C MET A 40 7.42 -6.86 0.87
N PHE A 41 7.86 -5.98 1.77
CA PHE A 41 7.53 -4.56 1.71
C PHE A 41 8.00 -3.93 0.39
N VAL A 42 9.21 -4.25 -0.07
CA VAL A 42 9.72 -3.76 -1.36
C VAL A 42 8.88 -4.30 -2.52
N ASP A 43 8.50 -5.58 -2.51
CA ASP A 43 7.62 -6.14 -3.56
C ASP A 43 6.24 -5.46 -3.54
N LEU A 44 5.66 -5.27 -2.36
CA LEU A 44 4.37 -4.59 -2.17
C LEU A 44 4.37 -3.21 -2.84
N LEU A 45 5.44 -2.42 -2.65
CA LEU A 45 5.55 -1.09 -3.26
C LEU A 45 5.45 -1.17 -4.78
N VAL A 46 6.24 -2.07 -5.39
CA VAL A 46 6.21 -2.30 -6.84
C VAL A 46 4.81 -2.71 -7.29
N ARG A 47 4.14 -3.62 -6.58
CA ARG A 47 2.77 -4.05 -6.91
C ARG A 47 1.76 -2.91 -6.81
N LEU A 48 1.88 -2.05 -5.80
CA LEU A 48 1.01 -0.90 -5.62
C LEU A 48 1.21 0.11 -6.76
N GLU A 49 2.45 0.37 -7.16
CA GLU A 49 2.77 1.22 -8.31
C GLU A 49 2.20 0.63 -9.61
N GLU A 50 2.35 -0.68 -9.83
CA GLU A 50 1.82 -1.36 -11.03
C GLU A 50 0.28 -1.40 -11.08
N GLU A 51 -0.39 -1.70 -9.97
CA GLU A 51 -1.85 -1.89 -9.93
C GLU A 51 -2.63 -0.57 -9.85
N PHE A 52 -2.07 0.44 -9.19
CA PHE A 52 -2.71 1.74 -9.02
C PHE A 52 -2.12 2.83 -9.92
N GLY A 53 -1.00 2.57 -10.60
CA GLY A 53 -0.33 3.55 -11.45
C GLY A 53 0.23 4.73 -10.67
N ILE A 54 0.50 4.56 -9.38
CA ILE A 54 1.06 5.59 -8.52
C ILE A 54 2.59 5.55 -8.57
N ARG A 55 3.22 6.63 -8.11
CA ARG A 55 4.68 6.72 -7.97
C ARG A 55 5.00 7.05 -6.53
N THR A 56 5.72 6.16 -5.85
CA THR A 56 6.06 6.33 -4.44
C THR A 56 7.50 6.82 -4.35
N THR A 57 7.71 7.99 -3.75
CA THR A 57 9.06 8.53 -3.56
C THR A 57 9.68 7.98 -2.28
N VAL A 58 11.00 8.01 -2.17
CA VAL A 58 11.72 7.51 -0.98
C VAL A 58 11.27 8.22 0.31
N GLU A 59 10.88 9.49 0.23
CA GLU A 59 10.32 10.26 1.34
C GLU A 59 8.94 9.74 1.79
N ASP A 60 8.20 9.14 0.88
CA ASP A 60 6.88 8.59 1.14
C ASP A 60 6.94 7.16 1.69
N LEU A 61 8.06 6.46 1.48
CA LEU A 61 8.37 5.11 1.98
C LEU A 61 8.60 5.03 3.50
N GLU A 62 7.78 5.72 4.28
CA GLU A 62 7.74 5.56 5.73
C GLU A 62 6.99 4.27 6.07
N ILE A 63 7.68 3.28 6.63
CA ILE A 63 7.09 2.00 7.07
C ILE A 63 5.81 2.22 7.91
N GLU A 64 5.75 3.30 8.70
CA GLU A 64 4.56 3.64 9.49
C GLU A 64 3.29 3.86 8.65
N ARG A 65 3.41 4.32 7.40
CA ARG A 65 2.30 4.50 6.45
C ARG A 65 1.87 3.21 5.77
N PHE A 66 2.72 2.18 5.82
CA PHE A 66 2.47 0.87 5.20
C PHE A 66 2.30 -0.25 6.21
N ARG A 67 2.23 0.09 7.51
CA ARG A 67 2.05 -0.89 8.59
C ARG A 67 0.74 -1.65 8.50
N SER A 68 -0.31 -1.10 7.89
CA SER A 68 -1.61 -1.76 7.77
C SER A 68 -2.33 -1.33 6.50
N ILE A 69 -3.28 -2.17 6.03
CA ILE A 69 -4.10 -1.88 4.83
C ILE A 69 -4.85 -0.55 5.00
N ALA A 70 -5.33 -0.24 6.21
CA ALA A 70 -5.97 1.01 6.53
C ALA A 70 -5.05 2.21 6.25
N ARG A 71 -3.79 2.15 6.70
CA ARG A 71 -2.81 3.22 6.48
C ARG A 71 -2.45 3.38 5.00
N ILE A 72 -2.30 2.27 4.28
CA ILE A 72 -2.04 2.29 2.83
C ILE A 72 -3.22 2.91 2.09
N ALA A 73 -4.45 2.57 2.48
CA ALA A 73 -5.64 3.16 1.90
C ALA A 73 -5.73 4.67 2.19
N GLU A 74 -5.40 5.08 3.42
CA GLU A 74 -5.33 6.51 3.78
C GLU A 74 -4.27 7.25 2.97
N PHE A 75 -3.12 6.63 2.77
CA PHE A 75 -2.07 7.17 1.92
C PHE A 75 -2.59 7.36 0.49
N MET A 76 -3.24 6.35 -0.09
CA MET A 76 -3.81 6.46 -1.43
C MET A 76 -4.92 7.52 -1.52
N LEU A 77 -5.79 7.61 -0.52
CA LEU A 77 -6.85 8.62 -0.50
C LEU A 77 -6.31 10.05 -0.31
N SER A 78 -5.22 10.19 0.43
CA SER A 78 -4.55 11.49 0.66
C SER A 78 -3.62 11.89 -0.49
N GLY A 79 -3.08 10.90 -1.21
CA GLY A 79 -1.97 11.03 -2.17
C GLY A 79 -2.37 11.11 -3.65
N ASN A 80 -3.66 11.18 -3.99
CA ASN A 80 -4.15 11.38 -5.37
C ASN A 80 -3.71 12.72 -6.03
N GLY A 81 -2.70 13.43 -5.51
CA GLY A 81 -2.39 14.82 -5.88
C GLY A 81 -0.94 15.27 -5.74
N SER A 82 0.06 14.38 -5.85
CA SER A 82 1.45 14.81 -6.03
C SER A 82 2.08 14.12 -7.24
N ASP A 83 1.47 14.36 -8.40
CA ASP A 83 2.19 14.37 -9.67
C ASP A 83 3.23 15.51 -9.62
N ALA A 84 4.39 15.21 -9.02
CA ALA A 84 5.54 16.11 -8.97
C ALA A 84 6.80 15.24 -9.04
N GLY A 85 6.93 14.51 -10.15
CA GLY A 85 8.10 13.71 -10.48
C GLY A 85 8.49 13.91 -11.93
N ALA A 86 8.55 15.17 -12.37
CA ALA A 86 9.36 15.58 -13.50
C ALA A 86 10.82 15.18 -13.21
N GLY A 87 11.28 14.12 -13.87
CA GLY A 87 12.69 13.84 -14.06
C GLY A 87 12.93 13.87 -15.56
N CYS A 88 13.28 15.05 -16.06
CA CYS A 88 13.84 15.26 -17.39
C CYS A 88 15.23 14.62 -17.50
#